data_AF-A0A1F3YN18-F1
#
_entry.id   AF-A0A1F3YN18-F1
#
_cell.length_a   1.000
_cell.length_b   1.000
_cell.length_c   1.000
_cell.angle_alpha   90.00
_cell.angle_beta   90.00
_cell.angle_gamma   90.00
#
_symmetry.space_group_name_H-M   'P 1'
#
loop_
_entity.id
_entity.type
_entity.pdbx_description
1 polymer ?
#
loop_
_entity_poly.entity_id
_entity_poly.type
_entity_poly.pdbx_seq_one_letter_code
_entity_poly.pdbx_strand_id
1 'polypeptide(L)'
;MAIKHFTLDTNCIIDVEDARPNGQFVRPLVEMNGSNGVKVAVSAIGASERQRAGGYAKNFAEFKDKLKAIGFDGLELLPPLAYFDICFWDHCVAADETDNLEQQLHEILFPSIEFAWVDYAKARGLPDDAIDKTWRNAKCDVLGLWCHIKHGGGFFVTSDTNFHAVTKKSKLEALGAGAIAYPQDALALAK
;
A
#
# COMPACT_ATOMS: atom_id res chain seq x y z
N MET A 1 22.73 -9.93 -12.53
CA MET A 1 21.55 -10.50 -11.84
C MET A 1 20.37 -9.58 -12.11
N ALA A 2 19.16 -10.13 -12.27
CA ALA A 2 17.95 -9.32 -12.38
C ALA A 2 17.68 -8.63 -11.03
N ILE A 3 17.22 -7.37 -11.07
CA ILE A 3 16.89 -6.60 -9.86
C ILE A 3 15.58 -7.15 -9.27
N LYS A 4 15.57 -7.46 -7.96
CA LYS A 4 14.38 -7.85 -7.20
C LYS A 4 13.76 -6.58 -6.60
N HIS A 5 12.52 -6.30 -6.97
CA HIS A 5 11.77 -5.13 -6.52
C HIS A 5 10.79 -5.53 -5.42
N PHE A 6 10.86 -4.86 -4.27
CA PHE A 6 9.97 -5.07 -3.14
C PHE A 6 9.22 -3.78 -2.85
N THR A 7 7.90 -3.85 -2.74
CA THR A 7 7.08 -2.74 -2.29
C THR A 7 6.48 -3.07 -0.93
N LEU A 8 6.79 -2.24 0.06
CA LEU A 8 6.23 -2.36 1.40
C LEU A 8 4.85 -1.71 1.42
N ASP A 9 3.87 -2.44 1.92
CA ASP A 9 2.59 -1.86 2.34
C ASP A 9 2.72 -1.07 3.65
N THR A 10 1.65 -0.41 4.06
CA THR A 10 1.64 0.35 5.32
C THR A 10 1.70 -0.55 6.56
N ASN A 11 1.19 -1.79 6.50
CA ASN A 11 1.34 -2.73 7.61
C ASN A 11 2.80 -3.04 7.91
N CYS A 12 3.69 -3.08 6.91
CA CYS A 12 5.12 -3.21 7.11
C CYS A 12 5.72 -2.03 7.89
N ILE A 13 5.25 -0.80 7.62
CA ILE A 13 5.66 0.39 8.36
C ILE A 13 5.18 0.29 9.81
N ILE A 14 3.91 -0.07 10.01
CA ILE A 14 3.29 -0.24 11.33
C ILE A 14 4.00 -1.34 12.12
N ASP A 15 4.34 -2.46 11.49
CA ASP A 15 5.03 -3.58 12.14
C ASP A 15 6.38 -3.16 12.71
N VAL A 16 7.06 -2.24 12.03
CA VAL A 16 8.36 -1.70 12.43
C VAL A 16 8.24 -0.61 13.50
N GLU A 17 7.25 0.27 13.36
CA GLU A 17 6.92 1.35 14.30
C GLU A 17 6.45 0.81 15.66
N ASP A 18 5.57 -0.18 15.64
CA ASP A 18 4.97 -0.77 16.84
C ASP A 18 5.80 -1.93 17.41
N ALA A 19 6.97 -2.24 16.83
CA ALA A 19 7.79 -3.38 17.19
C ALA A 19 7.02 -4.72 17.20
N ARG A 20 6.13 -4.90 16.22
CA ARG A 20 5.38 -6.15 16.03
C ARG A 20 6.31 -7.25 15.49
N PRO A 21 5.94 -8.54 15.64
CA PRO A 21 6.81 -9.65 15.26
C PRO A 21 7.35 -9.58 13.82
N ASN A 22 6.58 -9.09 12.86
CA ASN A 22 7.02 -8.96 11.47
C ASN A 22 8.09 -7.89 11.24
N GLY A 23 8.19 -6.88 12.12
CA GLY A 23 9.17 -5.80 12.00
C GLY A 23 10.61 -6.30 12.02
N GLN A 24 10.86 -7.46 12.65
CA GLN A 24 12.16 -8.12 12.66
C GLN A 24 12.61 -8.62 11.27
N PHE A 25 11.67 -8.80 10.34
CA PHE A 25 11.96 -9.22 8.96
C PHE A 25 11.98 -8.04 7.99
N VAL A 26 11.15 -7.01 8.24
CA VAL A 26 11.09 -5.81 7.39
C VAL A 26 12.39 -5.01 7.49
N ARG A 27 12.95 -4.81 8.70
CA ARG A 27 14.19 -4.01 8.86
C ARG A 27 15.37 -4.57 8.05
N PRO A 28 15.73 -5.87 8.16
CA PRO A 28 16.80 -6.43 7.33
C PRO A 28 16.51 -6.36 5.83
N LEU A 29 15.24 -6.48 5.41
CA LEU A 29 14.88 -6.33 4.00
C LEU A 29 15.20 -4.91 3.49
N VAL A 30 14.87 -3.89 4.28
CA VAL A 30 15.18 -2.48 3.98
C VAL A 30 16.69 -2.22 3.97
N GLU A 31 17.45 -2.82 4.88
CA GLU A 31 18.92 -2.71 4.92
C GLU A 31 19.59 -3.27 3.65
N MET A 32 18.95 -4.20 2.95
CA MET A 32 19.42 -4.71 1.67
C MET A 32 19.16 -3.78 0.49
N ASN A 33 18.39 -2.70 0.67
CA ASN A 33 18.07 -1.75 -0.41
C ASN A 33 19.34 -1.17 -1.05
N GLY A 34 19.41 -1.19 -2.38
CA GLY A 34 20.56 -0.71 -3.14
C GLY A 34 21.75 -1.68 -3.18
N SER A 35 21.67 -2.80 -2.46
CA SER A 35 22.69 -3.85 -2.43
C SER A 35 22.20 -5.13 -3.10
N ASN A 36 23.10 -5.94 -3.64
CA ASN A 36 22.81 -7.29 -4.17
C ASN A 36 21.66 -7.36 -5.19
N GLY A 37 21.39 -6.27 -5.92
CA GLY A 37 20.27 -6.21 -6.87
C GLY A 37 18.89 -6.15 -6.20
N VAL A 38 18.78 -5.65 -4.97
CA VAL A 38 17.51 -5.43 -4.27
C VAL A 38 17.14 -3.95 -4.31
N LYS A 39 15.88 -3.67 -4.69
CA LYS A 39 15.27 -2.34 -4.58
C LYS A 39 14.05 -2.45 -3.69
N VAL A 40 13.99 -1.62 -2.65
CA VAL A 40 12.84 -1.53 -1.73
C VAL A 40 12.19 -0.16 -1.88
N ALA A 41 10.88 -0.14 -1.99
CA ALA A 41 10.07 1.06 -2.10
C ALA A 41 8.87 0.98 -1.15
N VAL A 42 8.22 2.11 -0.90
CA VAL A 42 7.03 2.24 -0.05
C VAL A 42 5.92 2.89 -0.87
N SER A 43 4.69 2.39 -0.77
CA SER A 43 3.56 3.12 -1.37
C SER A 43 3.26 4.40 -0.61
N ALA A 44 3.24 5.54 -1.31
CA ALA A 44 2.98 6.84 -0.69
C ALA A 44 1.55 6.98 -0.16
N ILE A 45 0.63 6.07 -0.52
CA ILE A 45 -0.74 6.03 0.02
C ILE A 45 -0.76 5.78 1.54
N GLY A 46 0.31 5.23 2.12
CA GLY A 46 0.42 5.08 3.57
C GLY A 46 0.33 6.40 4.35
N ALA A 47 0.55 7.54 3.69
CA ALA A 47 0.32 8.86 4.27
C ALA A 47 -1.18 9.13 4.55
N SER A 48 -2.07 8.50 3.80
CA SER A 48 -3.53 8.66 3.87
C SER A 48 -4.19 7.72 4.87
N GLU A 49 -3.42 6.80 5.46
CA GLU A 49 -3.87 5.87 6.47
C GLU A 49 -3.91 6.50 7.87
N ARG A 50 -4.71 5.86 8.73
CA ARG A 50 -4.96 6.35 10.08
C ARG A 50 -3.70 6.22 10.94
N GLN A 51 -3.36 7.30 11.64
CA GLN A 51 -2.23 7.36 12.56
C GLN A 51 -2.58 6.73 13.92
N ARG A 52 -1.55 6.28 14.64
CA ARG A 52 -1.67 5.61 15.95
C ARG A 52 -2.37 6.45 17.03
N ALA A 53 -2.16 7.77 17.01
CA ALA A 53 -2.80 8.70 17.95
C ALA A 53 -4.29 8.97 17.65
N GLY A 54 -4.84 8.37 16.60
CA GLY A 54 -6.12 8.74 16.02
C GLY A 54 -5.98 9.91 15.04
N GLY A 55 -6.79 9.90 13.98
CA GLY A 55 -6.72 10.88 12.90
C GLY A 55 -5.85 10.46 11.73
N TYR A 56 -5.71 11.35 10.75
CA TYR A 56 -4.92 11.17 9.53
C TYR A 56 -3.73 12.14 9.55
N ALA A 57 -2.68 11.86 8.78
CA ALA A 57 -1.60 12.80 8.62
C ALA A 57 -2.15 14.11 8.06
N LYS A 58 -1.78 15.25 8.66
CA LYS A 58 -2.29 16.57 8.23
C LYS A 58 -1.61 17.06 6.96
N ASN A 59 -0.41 16.54 6.70
CA ASN A 59 0.41 16.86 5.55
C ASN A 59 1.34 15.68 5.25
N PHE A 60 1.90 15.65 4.06
CA PHE A 60 2.82 14.58 3.64
C PHE A 60 4.17 14.61 4.39
N ALA A 61 4.56 15.75 4.99
CA ALA A 61 5.79 15.84 5.75
C ALA A 61 5.74 14.97 7.02
N GLU A 62 4.59 14.91 7.68
CA GLU A 62 4.38 13.99 8.83
C GLU A 62 4.64 12.53 8.46
N PHE A 63 4.24 12.10 7.25
CA PHE A 63 4.54 10.75 6.76
C PHE A 63 6.04 10.55 6.51
N LYS A 64 6.74 11.53 5.94
CA LYS A 64 8.20 11.46 5.76
C LYS A 64 8.94 11.43 7.09
N ASP A 65 8.50 12.22 8.07
CA ASP A 65 9.07 12.22 9.42
C ASP A 65 8.86 10.86 10.11
N LYS A 66 7.71 10.23 9.89
CA LYS A 66 7.44 8.86 10.36
C LYS A 66 8.41 7.85 9.75
N LEU A 67 8.60 7.88 8.42
CA LEU A 67 9.56 7.00 7.76
C LEU A 67 10.98 7.23 8.26
N LYS A 68 11.38 8.49 8.44
CA LYS A 68 12.67 8.86 9.01
C LYS A 68 12.86 8.31 10.42
N ALA A 69 11.84 8.38 11.27
CA ALA A 69 11.91 7.89 12.66
C ALA A 69 12.19 6.38 12.75
N ILE A 70 11.81 5.60 11.74
CA ILE A 70 12.08 4.16 11.67
C ILE A 70 13.26 3.79 10.76
N GLY A 71 13.92 4.78 10.15
CA GLY A 71 15.10 4.61 9.27
C GLY A 71 14.77 4.30 7.80
N PHE A 72 13.58 4.66 7.33
CA PHE A 72 13.07 4.35 5.98
C PHE A 72 13.09 5.56 5.03
N ASP A 73 13.69 6.67 5.43
CA ASP A 73 13.73 7.94 4.67
C ASP A 73 14.54 7.86 3.36
N GLY A 74 15.39 6.84 3.21
CA GLY A 74 16.10 6.56 1.96
C GLY A 74 15.33 5.72 0.93
N LEU A 75 14.11 5.29 1.24
CA LEU A 75 13.29 4.47 0.34
C LEU A 75 12.57 5.34 -0.69
N GLU A 76 12.40 4.78 -1.90
CA GLU A 76 11.57 5.40 -2.92
C GLU A 76 10.09 5.39 -2.49
N LEU A 77 9.40 6.51 -2.69
CA LEU A 77 7.96 6.64 -2.45
C LEU A 77 7.21 6.54 -3.76
N LEU A 78 6.39 5.51 -3.90
CA LEU A 78 5.60 5.25 -5.11
C LEU A 78 4.30 6.07 -5.08
N PRO A 79 4.09 7.00 -6.02
CA PRO A 79 2.90 7.85 -6.01
C PRO A 79 1.64 7.06 -6.40
N PRO A 80 0.55 7.15 -5.62
CA PRO A 80 -0.74 6.55 -5.95
C PRO A 80 -1.50 7.34 -6.99
N LEU A 81 -2.54 6.71 -7.53
CA LEU A 81 -3.60 7.36 -8.28
C LEU A 81 -4.24 8.48 -7.45
N ALA A 82 -4.43 9.64 -8.06
CA ALA A 82 -4.99 10.81 -7.38
C ALA A 82 -6.46 10.59 -6.99
N TYR A 83 -6.75 10.80 -5.71
CA TYR A 83 -8.11 10.79 -5.14
C TYR A 83 -8.32 12.02 -4.25
N PHE A 84 -9.41 12.76 -4.49
CA PHE A 84 -9.83 13.85 -3.62
C PHE A 84 -10.04 13.35 -2.18
N ASP A 85 -9.62 14.16 -1.21
CA ASP A 85 -9.72 13.90 0.24
C ASP A 85 -9.03 12.63 0.76
N ILE A 86 -8.24 11.97 -0.11
CA ILE A 86 -7.39 10.83 0.22
C ILE A 86 -5.93 11.19 -0.02
N CYS A 87 -5.56 11.58 -1.24
CA CYS A 87 -4.16 11.74 -1.64
C CYS A 87 -3.63 13.16 -1.40
N PHE A 88 -2.31 13.28 -1.26
CA PHE A 88 -1.60 14.56 -1.29
C PHE A 88 -1.22 14.89 -2.74
N TRP A 89 -1.71 16.01 -3.27
CA TRP A 89 -1.64 16.35 -4.71
C TRP A 89 -0.23 16.38 -5.30
N ASP A 90 0.76 16.82 -4.54
CA ASP A 90 2.18 16.84 -4.98
C ASP A 90 2.83 15.44 -4.99
N HIS A 91 2.09 14.42 -4.53
CA HIS A 91 2.59 13.06 -4.32
C HIS A 91 1.67 11.98 -4.92
N CYS A 92 0.89 12.33 -5.93
CA CYS A 92 0.04 11.39 -6.68
C CYS A 92 0.17 11.58 -8.20
N VAL A 93 -0.38 10.64 -8.95
CA VAL A 93 -0.46 10.69 -10.42
C VAL A 93 -1.90 10.79 -10.89
N ALA A 94 -2.12 11.49 -12.01
CA ALA A 94 -3.43 11.60 -12.62
C ALA A 94 -3.90 10.23 -13.15
N ALA A 95 -5.22 10.04 -13.17
CA ALA A 95 -5.82 8.86 -13.76
C ALA A 95 -5.64 8.83 -15.28
N ASP A 96 -5.41 7.64 -15.80
CA ASP A 96 -5.50 7.34 -17.21
C ASP A 96 -6.90 6.75 -17.47
N GLU A 97 -7.67 7.38 -18.36
CA GLU A 97 -9.05 6.99 -18.68
C GLU A 97 -9.15 5.56 -19.25
N THR A 98 -8.04 5.02 -19.74
CA THR A 98 -7.96 3.65 -20.28
C THR A 98 -7.60 2.60 -19.24
N ASP A 99 -7.18 3.03 -18.04
CA ASP A 99 -6.71 2.15 -16.97
C ASP A 99 -7.82 1.80 -15.99
N ASN A 100 -8.36 0.59 -16.10
CA ASN A 100 -9.35 0.05 -15.17
C ASN A 100 -8.73 -0.80 -14.05
N LEU A 101 -7.40 -0.80 -13.88
CA LEU A 101 -6.71 -1.64 -12.91
C LEU A 101 -7.23 -1.43 -11.48
N GLU A 102 -7.44 -0.18 -11.08
CA GLU A 102 -7.93 0.14 -9.73
C GLU A 102 -9.29 -0.53 -9.44
N GLN A 103 -10.22 -0.45 -10.39
CA GLN A 103 -11.53 -1.08 -10.25
C GLN A 103 -11.42 -2.61 -10.18
N GLN A 104 -10.59 -3.22 -11.04
CA GLN A 104 -10.37 -4.67 -11.01
C GLN A 104 -9.78 -5.15 -9.68
N LEU A 105 -8.81 -4.41 -9.13
CA LEU A 105 -8.24 -4.68 -7.81
C LEU A 105 -9.30 -4.56 -6.71
N HIS A 106 -10.13 -3.52 -6.75
CA HIS A 106 -11.21 -3.30 -5.80
C HIS A 106 -12.23 -4.44 -5.82
N GLU A 107 -12.66 -4.89 -6.99
CA GLU A 107 -13.62 -5.99 -7.14
C GLU A 107 -13.09 -7.31 -6.56
N ILE A 108 -11.77 -7.54 -6.59
CA ILE A 108 -11.15 -8.72 -5.98
C ILE A 108 -11.00 -8.56 -4.46
N LEU A 109 -10.47 -7.41 -4.03
CA LEU A 109 -10.14 -7.19 -2.62
C LEU A 109 -11.38 -6.93 -1.76
N PHE A 110 -12.35 -6.19 -2.27
CA PHE A 110 -13.51 -5.70 -1.51
C PHE A 110 -14.82 -5.78 -2.32
N PRO A 111 -15.23 -6.97 -2.80
CA PRO A 111 -16.43 -7.13 -3.64
C PRO A 111 -17.76 -6.69 -2.99
N SER A 112 -17.78 -6.53 -1.66
CA SER A 112 -18.96 -6.11 -0.89
C SER A 112 -18.91 -4.63 -0.44
N ILE A 113 -17.90 -3.89 -0.87
CA ILE A 113 -17.76 -2.46 -0.64
C ILE A 113 -17.92 -1.77 -2.00
N GLU A 114 -18.77 -0.76 -2.07
CA GLU A 114 -18.98 0.02 -3.30
C GLU A 114 -17.68 0.74 -3.70
N PHE A 115 -17.36 0.70 -5.00
CA PHE A 115 -16.13 1.26 -5.52
C PHE A 115 -16.04 2.78 -5.33
N ALA A 116 -17.13 3.50 -5.61
CA ALA A 116 -17.22 4.94 -5.45
C ALA A 116 -17.72 5.32 -4.04
N TRP A 117 -17.13 6.38 -3.48
CA TRP A 117 -17.54 6.91 -2.16
C TRP A 117 -19.02 7.26 -2.11
N VAL A 118 -19.53 7.93 -3.15
CA VAL A 118 -20.94 8.37 -3.23
C VAL A 118 -21.90 7.19 -3.14
N ASP A 119 -21.60 6.09 -3.82
CA ASP A 119 -22.43 4.89 -3.76
C ASP A 119 -22.34 4.20 -2.40
N TYR A 120 -21.13 4.12 -1.83
CA TYR A 120 -20.91 3.56 -0.48
C TYR A 120 -21.67 4.35 0.59
N ALA A 121 -21.58 5.67 0.55
CA ALA A 121 -22.22 6.59 1.48
C ALA A 121 -23.74 6.50 1.39
N LYS A 122 -24.27 6.54 0.16
CA LYS A 122 -25.71 6.38 -0.11
C LYS A 122 -26.25 5.04 0.39
N ALA A 123 -25.54 3.93 0.15
CA ALA A 123 -25.95 2.61 0.59
C ALA A 123 -26.04 2.48 2.13
N ARG A 124 -25.36 3.35 2.88
CA ARG A 124 -25.28 3.33 4.35
C ARG A 124 -25.92 4.53 5.03
N GLY A 125 -26.51 5.46 4.28
CA GLY A 125 -27.09 6.69 4.84
C GLY A 125 -26.05 7.59 5.53
N LEU A 126 -24.81 7.59 5.03
CA LEU A 126 -23.73 8.44 5.54
C LEU A 126 -23.76 9.82 4.86
N PRO A 127 -23.29 10.88 5.53
CA PRO A 127 -23.16 12.18 4.91
C PRO A 127 -21.99 12.19 3.90
N ASP A 128 -22.13 12.98 2.83
CA ASP A 128 -21.14 13.01 1.74
C ASP A 128 -19.79 13.63 2.15
N ASP A 129 -19.76 14.45 3.20
CA ASP A 129 -18.61 15.26 3.63
C ASP A 129 -17.66 14.56 4.62
N ALA A 130 -17.99 13.34 5.04
CA ALA A 130 -17.18 12.59 6.01
C ALA A 130 -16.88 11.17 5.50
N ILE A 131 -15.74 11.00 4.82
CA ILE A 131 -15.29 9.69 4.32
C ILE A 131 -15.20 8.69 5.46
N ASP A 132 -15.97 7.60 5.36
CA ASP A 132 -15.96 6.51 6.33
C ASP A 132 -14.61 5.79 6.33
N LYS A 133 -14.17 5.41 7.54
CA LYS A 133 -12.91 4.72 7.76
C LYS A 133 -12.80 3.39 7.00
N THR A 134 -13.92 2.67 6.85
CA THR A 134 -13.93 1.34 6.23
C THR A 134 -13.71 1.45 4.74
N TRP A 135 -14.42 2.38 4.10
CA TRP A 135 -14.24 2.66 2.68
C TRP A 135 -12.85 3.22 2.40
N ARG A 136 -12.37 4.15 3.24
CA ARG A 136 -11.02 4.72 3.10
C ARG A 136 -9.94 3.65 3.19
N ASN A 137 -9.98 2.78 4.20
CA ASN A 137 -9.00 1.71 4.35
C ASN A 137 -9.00 0.78 3.13
N ALA A 138 -10.19 0.36 2.67
CA ALA A 138 -10.31 -0.45 1.46
C ALA A 138 -9.71 0.25 0.24
N LYS A 139 -9.94 1.55 0.10
CA LYS A 139 -9.36 2.35 -0.99
C LYS A 139 -7.83 2.46 -0.87
N CYS A 140 -7.29 2.68 0.34
CA CYS A 140 -5.85 2.72 0.57
C CYS A 140 -5.17 1.38 0.21
N ASP A 141 -5.77 0.25 0.59
CA ASP A 141 -5.27 -1.09 0.26
C ASP A 141 -5.23 -1.32 -1.26
N VAL A 142 -6.31 -0.95 -1.96
CA VAL A 142 -6.38 -1.01 -3.43
C VAL A 142 -5.29 -0.14 -4.07
N LEU A 143 -5.15 1.11 -3.62
CA LEU A 143 -4.16 2.05 -4.15
C LEU A 143 -2.72 1.63 -3.80
N GLY A 144 -2.51 0.97 -2.67
CA GLY A 144 -1.22 0.41 -2.26
C GLY A 144 -0.73 -0.64 -3.26
N LEU A 145 -1.61 -1.56 -3.65
CA LEU A 145 -1.31 -2.56 -4.66
C LEU A 145 -1.28 -1.98 -6.08
N TRP A 146 -2.14 -1.01 -6.39
CA TRP A 146 -2.08 -0.29 -7.67
C TRP A 146 -0.71 0.37 -7.88
N CYS A 147 -0.17 1.05 -6.85
CA CYS A 147 1.18 1.62 -6.88
C CYS A 147 2.21 0.54 -7.22
N HIS A 148 2.16 -0.57 -6.49
CA HIS A 148 3.11 -1.67 -6.71
C HIS A 148 3.11 -2.13 -8.16
N ILE A 149 1.93 -2.40 -8.73
CA ILE A 149 1.80 -2.88 -10.11
C ILE A 149 2.27 -1.84 -11.13
N LYS A 150 1.86 -0.57 -10.98
CA LYS A 150 2.20 0.49 -11.94
C LYS A 150 3.66 0.89 -11.93
N HIS A 151 4.34 0.73 -10.80
CA HIS A 151 5.74 1.11 -10.65
C HIS A 151 6.71 -0.08 -10.82
N GLY A 152 6.27 -1.14 -11.50
CA GLY A 152 7.14 -2.23 -11.98
C GLY A 152 6.96 -3.58 -11.27
N GLY A 153 6.10 -3.66 -10.27
CA GLY A 153 5.75 -4.92 -9.60
C GLY A 153 6.93 -5.59 -8.89
N GLY A 154 6.95 -6.92 -8.91
CA GLY A 154 7.96 -7.76 -8.26
C GLY A 154 7.38 -8.49 -7.07
N PHE A 155 7.67 -8.00 -5.86
CA PHE A 155 7.18 -8.55 -4.60
C PHE A 155 6.39 -7.51 -3.81
N PHE A 156 5.08 -7.71 -3.68
CA PHE A 156 4.25 -6.91 -2.76
C PHE A 156 4.35 -7.51 -1.36
N VAL A 157 4.90 -6.75 -0.41
CA VAL A 157 5.19 -7.22 0.94
C VAL A 157 4.12 -6.69 1.89
N THR A 158 3.36 -7.61 2.49
CA THR A 158 2.27 -7.29 3.41
C THR A 158 2.02 -8.43 4.39
N SER A 159 1.63 -8.10 5.61
CA SER A 159 1.11 -9.04 6.60
C SER A 159 -0.41 -9.18 6.58
N ASP A 160 -1.12 -8.39 5.77
CA ASP A 160 -2.57 -8.43 5.71
C ASP A 160 -3.05 -9.70 4.99
N THR A 161 -3.76 -10.52 5.75
CA THR A 161 -4.28 -11.82 5.29
C THR A 161 -5.31 -11.66 4.17
N ASN A 162 -5.89 -10.49 3.98
CA ASN A 162 -6.79 -10.20 2.87
C ASN A 162 -6.11 -10.40 1.50
N PHE A 163 -4.85 -9.98 1.37
CA PHE A 163 -4.05 -10.16 0.15
C PHE A 163 -3.58 -11.61 -0.04
N HIS A 164 -3.45 -12.36 1.06
CA HIS A 164 -3.00 -13.75 1.07
C HIS A 164 -4.14 -14.77 0.94
N ALA A 165 -5.39 -14.33 0.98
CA ALA A 165 -6.54 -15.21 0.87
C ALA A 165 -6.49 -16.00 -0.45
N VAL A 166 -6.63 -17.33 -0.38
CA VAL A 166 -6.54 -18.24 -1.54
C VAL A 166 -7.50 -17.84 -2.67
N THR A 167 -8.65 -17.26 -2.32
CA THR A 167 -9.68 -16.79 -3.26
C THR A 167 -9.32 -15.49 -3.98
N LYS A 168 -8.30 -14.77 -3.51
CA LYS A 168 -7.90 -13.42 -3.97
C LYS A 168 -6.48 -13.42 -4.54
N LYS A 169 -5.51 -13.98 -3.83
CA LYS A 169 -4.07 -13.90 -4.15
C LYS A 169 -3.78 -14.21 -5.62
N SER A 170 -4.21 -15.37 -6.12
CA SER A 170 -3.96 -15.77 -7.51
C SER A 170 -4.57 -14.82 -8.55
N LYS A 171 -5.71 -14.19 -8.24
CA LYS A 171 -6.34 -13.19 -9.11
C LYS A 171 -5.55 -11.88 -9.12
N LEU A 172 -5.04 -11.46 -7.96
CA LEU A 172 -4.19 -10.27 -7.85
C LEU A 172 -2.86 -10.47 -8.58
N GLU A 173 -2.23 -11.64 -8.43
CA GLU A 173 -1.00 -12.01 -9.15
C GLU A 173 -1.23 -12.00 -10.66
N ALA A 174 -2.38 -12.50 -11.14
CA ALA A 174 -2.77 -12.46 -12.54
C ALA A 174 -2.99 -11.03 -13.10
N LEU A 175 -3.30 -10.06 -12.23
CA LEU A 175 -3.39 -8.63 -12.60
C LEU A 175 -2.05 -7.90 -12.59
N GLY A 176 -0.95 -8.60 -12.31
CA GLY A 176 0.40 -8.03 -12.33
C GLY A 176 0.98 -7.71 -10.96
N ALA A 177 0.38 -8.16 -9.87
CA ALA A 177 0.94 -8.02 -8.51
C ALA A 177 2.28 -8.74 -8.30
N GLY A 178 2.76 -9.51 -9.29
CA GLY A 178 3.95 -10.34 -9.13
C GLY A 178 3.71 -11.39 -8.06
N ALA A 179 4.59 -11.45 -7.06
CA ALA A 179 4.40 -12.30 -5.89
C ALA A 179 3.95 -11.47 -4.68
N ILE A 180 2.90 -11.92 -4.01
CA ILE A 180 2.49 -11.33 -2.73
C ILE A 180 3.14 -12.15 -1.60
N ALA A 181 3.97 -11.52 -0.78
CA ALA A 181 4.81 -12.19 0.21
C ALA A 181 4.60 -11.64 1.62
N TYR A 182 4.64 -12.53 2.62
CA TYR A 182 4.80 -12.09 3.99
C TYR A 182 6.23 -11.52 4.20
N PRO A 183 6.45 -10.63 5.18
CA PRO A 183 7.77 -10.06 5.44
C PRO A 183 8.89 -11.08 5.61
N GLN A 184 8.63 -12.20 6.28
CA GLN A 184 9.61 -13.28 6.46
C GLN A 184 10.01 -13.92 5.11
N ASP A 185 9.03 -14.21 4.25
CA ASP A 185 9.25 -14.82 2.95
C ASP A 185 9.97 -13.84 2.01
N ALA A 186 9.58 -12.56 2.04
CA ALA A 186 10.23 -11.50 1.27
C ALA A 186 11.72 -11.37 1.61
N LEU A 187 12.07 -11.41 2.90
CA LEU A 187 13.46 -11.41 3.33
C LEU A 187 14.22 -12.65 2.86
N ALA A 188 13.60 -13.83 2.91
CA ALA A 188 14.22 -15.05 2.39
C ALA A 188 14.47 -14.98 0.87
N LEU A 189 13.53 -14.37 0.13
CA LEU A 189 13.63 -14.14 -1.31
C LEU A 189 14.66 -13.06 -1.68
N ALA A 190 14.96 -12.12 -0.79
CA ALA A 190 15.95 -11.07 -1.04
C ALA A 190 17.39 -11.58 -0.95
N LYS A 191 17.64 -12.59 -0.11
CA LYS A 191 18.94 -13.28 0.02
C LYS A 191 19.30 -14.06 -1.26
#